data_AF-A0A383B3V8-F1
#
_entry.id   AF-A0A383B3V8-F1
#
_cell.length_a   1.000
_cell.length_b   1.000
_cell.length_c   1.000
_cell.angle_alpha   90.00
_cell.angle_beta   90.00
_cell.angle_gamma   90.00
#
_symmetry.space_group_name_H-M   'P 1'
#
loop_
_entity.id
_entity.type
_entity.pdbx_description
1 polymer ?
#
loop_
_entity_poly.entity_id
_entity_poly.type
_entity_poly.pdbx_seq_one_letter_code
_entity_poly.pdbx_strand_id
1 'polypeptide(L)'
;MQNSHTHQQENKIKLLEKRNASLALKTITWPALAALTLSACGGGASNRPPTAAANSTVTMDEDSSDNALEIAAPTDEDTNDTLTITVNEVPSGGIITTSTGTIVSQGSTLTINDLTGLVFTPDADANSDLSEIGVFSYTV
;
A
#
# COMPACT_ATOMS: atom_id res chain seq x y z
N MET A 1 -55.96 -47.85 -53.59
CA MET A 1 -56.17 -49.01 -52.68
C MET A 1 -54.86 -49.16 -51.91
N GLN A 2 -54.67 -48.52 -50.76
CA GLN A 2 -55.21 -48.79 -49.41
C GLN A 2 -54.09 -49.39 -48.54
N ASN A 3 -54.07 -48.96 -47.28
CA ASN A 3 -53.44 -49.57 -46.10
C ASN A 3 -52.03 -49.06 -45.78
N SER A 4 -51.61 -48.84 -44.54
CA SER A 4 -52.27 -48.86 -43.23
C SER A 4 -51.24 -48.36 -42.22
N HIS A 5 -51.69 -47.54 -41.28
CA HIS A 5 -51.41 -47.62 -39.84
C HIS A 5 -50.01 -47.98 -39.29
N THR A 6 -49.45 -46.98 -38.59
CA THR A 6 -48.85 -47.04 -37.24
C THR A 6 -47.85 -48.14 -36.86
N HIS A 7 -46.63 -47.70 -36.53
CA HIS A 7 -45.87 -48.07 -35.32
C HIS A 7 -44.99 -46.83 -35.00
N GLN A 8 -45.29 -45.96 -34.04
CA GLN A 8 -45.25 -46.21 -32.59
C GLN A 8 -44.18 -47.25 -32.23
N GLN A 9 -42.94 -46.78 -32.25
CA GLN A 9 -41.93 -47.17 -31.27
C GLN A 9 -41.03 -45.93 -31.24
N GLU A 10 -41.37 -44.96 -30.40
CA GLU A 10 -40.74 -44.86 -29.09
C GLU A 10 -39.25 -44.70 -29.25
N ASN A 11 -38.72 -43.80 -28.43
CA ASN A 11 -37.32 -43.53 -28.30
C ASN A 11 -36.78 -42.55 -29.34
N LYS A 12 -36.20 -41.44 -28.96
CA LYS A 12 -35.93 -40.99 -27.62
C LYS A 12 -35.73 -39.50 -27.84
N ILE A 13 -36.74 -38.79 -27.35
CA ILE A 13 -36.47 -37.77 -26.36
C ILE A 13 -36.01 -36.44 -26.98
N LYS A 14 -36.83 -35.42 -26.75
CA LYS A 14 -36.40 -34.03 -26.58
C LYS A 14 -35.85 -33.27 -27.79
N LEU A 15 -35.52 -33.88 -28.93
CA LEU A 15 -35.04 -33.05 -30.05
C LEU A 15 -36.16 -32.17 -30.63
N LEU A 16 -37.40 -32.66 -30.63
CA LEU A 16 -38.57 -31.93 -31.12
C LEU A 16 -39.13 -30.91 -30.11
N GLU A 17 -38.65 -30.92 -28.85
CA GLU A 17 -38.85 -29.83 -27.88
C GLU A 17 -37.99 -28.60 -28.23
N LYS A 18 -37.02 -28.72 -29.16
CA LYS A 18 -36.33 -27.55 -29.73
C LYS A 18 -37.17 -26.81 -30.78
N ARG A 19 -38.44 -27.19 -30.98
CA ARG A 19 -39.36 -26.49 -31.89
C ARG A 19 -40.19 -25.38 -31.23
N ASN A 20 -39.83 -24.91 -30.04
CA ASN A 20 -40.40 -23.64 -29.57
C ASN A 20 -39.65 -22.47 -30.20
N ALA A 21 -40.08 -22.19 -31.43
CA ALA A 21 -40.26 -20.86 -31.98
C ALA A 21 -39.04 -19.93 -31.94
N SER A 22 -38.23 -20.06 -33.00
CA SER A 22 -37.82 -18.96 -33.87
C SER A 22 -38.08 -17.55 -33.31
N LEU A 23 -37.08 -16.98 -32.64
CA LEU A 23 -36.86 -15.54 -32.78
C LEU A 23 -36.24 -15.37 -34.16
N ALA A 24 -37.07 -14.89 -35.10
CA ALA A 24 -36.65 -14.50 -36.43
C ALA A 24 -35.29 -13.80 -36.34
N LEU A 25 -34.33 -14.31 -37.12
CA LEU A 25 -32.95 -13.86 -37.16
C LEU A 25 -32.89 -12.41 -37.66
N LYS A 26 -33.24 -11.46 -36.79
CA LYS A 26 -32.84 -10.08 -36.94
C LYS A 26 -31.42 -10.06 -36.42
N THR A 27 -30.50 -10.14 -37.38
CA THR A 27 -29.07 -9.95 -37.25
C THR A 27 -28.70 -9.16 -36.00
N ILE A 28 -28.38 -9.85 -34.90
CA ILE A 28 -27.59 -9.26 -33.83
C ILE A 28 -26.16 -9.69 -34.14
N THR A 29 -25.56 -9.00 -35.10
CA THR A 29 -24.11 -8.86 -35.15
C THR A 29 -23.72 -8.09 -33.89
N TRP A 30 -23.14 -8.82 -32.95
CA TRP A 30 -22.67 -8.35 -31.66
C TRP A 30 -21.86 -7.04 -31.80
N PRO A 31 -22.19 -5.93 -31.12
CA PRO A 31 -21.16 -5.06 -30.59
C PRO A 31 -20.86 -5.56 -29.17
N ALA A 32 -20.63 -6.86 -28.99
CA ALA A 32 -20.02 -7.29 -27.74
C ALA A 32 -18.52 -7.03 -27.86
N LEU A 33 -18.16 -5.75 -27.83
CA LEU A 33 -17.22 -5.33 -26.80
C LEU A 33 -17.91 -5.55 -25.44
N ALA A 34 -18.20 -6.80 -25.09
CA ALA A 34 -18.19 -7.19 -23.70
C ALA A 34 -16.70 -7.35 -23.40
N ALA A 35 -16.02 -6.21 -23.23
CA ALA A 35 -14.71 -6.21 -22.64
C ALA A 35 -14.91 -6.79 -21.25
N LEU A 36 -14.50 -8.05 -21.07
CA LEU A 36 -14.30 -8.59 -19.74
C LEU A 36 -13.14 -7.77 -19.18
N THR A 37 -13.44 -6.73 -18.43
CA THR A 37 -12.43 -6.08 -17.61
C THR A 37 -12.09 -7.11 -16.54
N LEU A 38 -10.99 -7.84 -16.73
CA LEU A 38 -10.29 -8.38 -15.59
C LEU A 38 -9.86 -7.15 -14.80
N SER A 39 -10.63 -6.77 -13.77
CA SER A 39 -9.98 -6.16 -12.62
C SER A 39 -9.02 -7.23 -12.15
N ALA A 40 -7.75 -7.08 -12.47
CA ALA A 40 -6.71 -7.80 -11.78
C ALA A 40 -6.88 -7.42 -10.31
N CYS A 41 -7.64 -8.21 -9.56
CA CYS A 41 -7.45 -8.29 -8.13
C CYS A 41 -6.02 -8.81 -8.04
N GLY A 42 -5.07 -7.91 -7.77
CA GLY A 42 -3.66 -8.22 -7.60
C GLY A 42 -3.45 -9.07 -6.35
N GLY A 43 -4.05 -10.26 -6.32
CA GLY A 43 -3.81 -11.33 -5.36
C GLY A 43 -2.60 -12.16 -5.79
N GLY A 44 -1.55 -11.50 -6.27
CA GLY A 44 -0.23 -12.08 -6.46
C GLY A 44 0.70 -11.35 -5.53
N ALA A 45 1.43 -12.10 -4.70
CA ALA A 45 2.44 -11.70 -3.74
C ALA A 45 3.56 -10.84 -4.35
N SER A 46 3.22 -9.65 -4.85
CA SER A 46 4.18 -8.66 -5.31
C SER A 46 4.69 -7.95 -4.08
N ASN A 47 5.95 -8.18 -3.76
CA ASN A 47 6.69 -7.42 -2.77
C ASN A 47 6.59 -5.93 -3.13
N ARG A 48 5.90 -5.15 -2.30
CA ARG A 48 5.79 -3.70 -2.41
C ARG A 48 6.90 -3.08 -1.55
N PRO A 49 7.40 -1.89 -1.93
CA PRO A 49 8.32 -1.18 -1.06
C PRO A 49 7.55 -0.67 0.18
N PRO A 50 8.23 -0.58 1.33
CA PRO A 50 7.65 0.07 2.50
C PRO A 50 7.39 1.55 2.23
N THR A 51 6.43 2.10 2.97
CA THR A 51 6.07 3.51 2.92
C THR A 51 6.60 4.22 4.17
N ALA A 52 7.50 5.19 3.96
CA ALA A 52 8.01 6.06 5.02
C ALA A 52 6.94 7.05 5.54
N ALA A 53 7.21 7.69 6.67
CA ALA A 53 6.38 8.78 7.14
C ALA A 53 6.39 9.94 6.14
N ALA A 54 5.30 10.71 6.11
CA ALA A 54 5.28 11.96 5.36
C ALA A 54 6.28 12.96 5.97
N ASN A 55 6.90 13.77 5.11
CA ASN A 55 7.76 14.86 5.56
C ASN A 55 6.96 15.83 6.43
N SER A 56 7.59 16.33 7.49
CA SER A 56 7.01 17.32 8.39
C SER A 56 8.07 18.35 8.78
N THR A 57 7.61 19.47 9.31
CA THR A 57 8.46 20.52 9.88
C THR A 57 8.06 20.73 11.32
N VAL A 58 9.05 20.68 12.21
CA VAL A 58 8.89 20.92 13.65
C VAL A 58 9.59 22.23 13.99
N THR A 59 8.93 23.09 14.76
CA THR A 59 9.48 24.36 15.25
C THR A 59 9.49 24.35 16.77
N MET A 60 10.60 24.77 17.35
CA MET A 60 10.84 24.78 18.80
C MET A 60 11.83 25.90 19.17
N ASP A 61 11.89 26.26 20.44
CA ASP A 61 12.89 27.19 20.98
C ASP A 61 14.27 26.53 21.06
N GLU A 62 15.34 27.29 20.87
CA GLU A 62 16.72 26.77 20.89
C GLU A 62 17.16 26.23 22.25
N ASP A 63 16.62 26.77 23.35
CA ASP A 63 16.95 26.31 24.71
C ASP A 63 15.89 25.34 25.28
N SER A 64 15.08 24.76 24.41
CA SER A 64 14.08 23.77 24.82
C SER A 64 14.69 22.38 24.99
N SER A 65 14.06 21.55 25.81
CA SER A 65 14.39 20.14 25.94
C SER A 65 13.18 19.28 25.58
N ASP A 66 13.44 18.02 25.27
CA ASP A 66 12.39 17.00 25.13
C ASP A 66 11.40 17.26 23.98
N ASN A 67 11.86 17.89 22.89
CA ASN A 67 11.01 18.15 21.73
C ASN A 67 10.77 16.85 20.94
N ALA A 68 9.58 16.29 21.08
CA ALA A 68 9.18 15.13 20.30
C ALA A 68 9.14 15.48 18.80
N LEU A 69 9.76 14.62 17.98
CA LEU A 69 9.70 14.77 16.52
C LEU A 69 8.37 14.24 15.94
N GLU A 70 7.62 13.46 16.71
CA GLU A 70 6.29 12.92 16.36
C GLU A 70 6.24 12.24 14.97
N ILE A 71 7.32 11.56 14.59
CA ILE A 71 7.42 10.86 13.30
C ILE A 71 6.43 9.70 13.30
N ALA A 72 5.53 9.67 12.31
CA ALA A 72 4.60 8.57 12.15
C ALA A 72 5.33 7.24 11.86
N ALA A 73 4.76 6.13 12.33
CA ALA A 73 5.32 4.82 12.03
C ALA A 73 5.29 4.55 10.51
N PRO A 74 6.41 4.13 9.89
CA PRO A 74 6.40 3.62 8.53
C PRO A 74 5.56 2.33 8.45
N THR A 75 5.00 2.06 7.27
CA THR A 75 4.10 0.93 7.04
C THR A 75 4.55 0.09 5.87
N ASP A 76 4.40 -1.22 5.99
CA ASP A 76 4.54 -2.16 4.88
C ASP A 76 3.23 -2.93 4.70
N GLU A 77 2.75 -3.01 3.47
CA GLU A 77 1.54 -3.76 3.15
C GLU A 77 1.80 -5.28 3.01
N ASP A 78 3.07 -5.68 2.88
CA ASP A 78 3.54 -7.05 2.87
C ASP A 78 3.96 -7.46 4.28
N THR A 79 3.00 -7.97 5.05
CA THR A 79 3.15 -8.29 6.49
C THR A 79 4.18 -9.39 6.81
N ASN A 80 4.76 -10.02 5.79
CA ASN A 80 5.80 -11.03 5.91
C ASN A 80 7.22 -10.45 5.80
N ASP A 81 7.36 -9.18 5.43
CA ASP A 81 8.65 -8.51 5.26
C ASP A 81 9.13 -7.89 6.58
N THR A 82 10.46 -7.82 6.74
CA THR A 82 11.07 -7.18 7.90
C THR A 82 11.43 -5.74 7.55
N LEU A 83 10.80 -4.80 8.24
CA LEU A 83 11.08 -3.38 8.08
C LEU A 83 12.36 -2.99 8.80
N THR A 84 13.30 -2.37 8.09
CA THR A 84 14.59 -1.92 8.66
C THR A 84 14.73 -0.42 8.50
N ILE A 85 14.69 0.32 9.61
CA ILE A 85 14.87 1.78 9.60
C ILE A 85 16.35 2.10 9.75
N THR A 86 16.93 2.83 8.79
CA THR A 86 18.31 3.32 8.86
C THR A 86 18.35 4.83 8.78
N VAL A 87 19.01 5.47 9.75
CA VAL A 87 19.19 6.92 9.79
C VAL A 87 20.22 7.34 8.75
N ASN A 88 19.84 8.24 7.83
CA ASN A 88 20.74 8.77 6.81
C ASN A 88 21.40 10.07 7.26
N GLU A 89 20.68 10.91 8.00
CA GLU A 89 21.17 12.21 8.43
C GLU A 89 20.56 12.60 9.78
N VAL A 90 21.35 13.32 10.58
CA VAL A 90 20.92 13.94 11.83
C VAL A 90 21.21 15.45 11.75
N PRO A 91 20.36 16.30 12.33
CA PRO A 91 20.55 17.75 12.35
C PRO A 91 21.83 18.12 13.11
N SER A 92 22.49 19.21 12.69
CA SER A 92 23.74 19.69 13.28
C SER A 92 23.54 20.65 14.45
N GLY A 93 22.33 21.21 14.62
CA GLY A 93 22.01 22.16 15.70
C GLY A 93 21.48 21.51 16.98
N GLY A 94 21.84 20.25 17.25
CA GLY A 94 21.45 19.56 18.47
C GLY A 94 21.64 18.05 18.42
N ILE A 95 21.05 17.36 19.38
CA ILE A 95 21.15 15.92 19.58
C ILE A 95 19.77 15.27 19.46
N ILE A 96 19.69 14.18 18.71
CA ILE A 96 18.52 13.30 18.70
C ILE A 96 18.75 12.14 19.65
N THR A 97 17.75 11.85 20.49
CA THR A 97 17.72 10.68 21.38
C THR A 97 16.45 9.87 21.18
N THR A 98 16.52 8.58 21.46
CA THR A 98 15.34 7.73 21.61
C THR A 98 14.62 8.04 22.92
N SER A 99 13.38 7.56 23.08
CA SER A 99 12.64 7.63 24.36
C SER A 99 13.35 6.98 25.56
N THR A 100 14.36 6.15 25.31
CA THR A 100 15.21 5.54 26.34
C THR A 100 16.48 6.33 26.64
N GLY A 101 16.68 7.48 25.97
CA GLY A 101 17.84 8.36 26.11
C GLY A 101 19.06 7.93 25.30
N THR A 102 18.92 6.99 24.37
CA THR A 102 20.03 6.57 23.51
C THR A 102 20.26 7.58 22.40
N ILE A 103 21.49 8.06 22.25
CA ILE A 103 21.85 9.00 21.17
C ILE A 103 21.73 8.29 19.81
N VAL A 104 21.06 8.96 18.88
CA VAL A 104 20.91 8.54 17.49
C VAL A 104 21.97 9.22 16.63
N SER A 105 22.59 8.49 15.73
CA SER A 105 23.61 9.01 14.81
C SER A 105 23.35 8.52 13.40
N GLN A 106 23.99 9.15 12.41
CA GLN A 106 23.98 8.65 11.04
C GLN A 106 24.42 7.17 11.01
N GLY A 107 23.67 6.34 10.30
CA GLY A 107 23.89 4.90 10.20
C GLY A 107 23.28 4.09 11.34
N SER A 108 22.67 4.71 12.36
CA SER A 108 21.91 3.99 13.39
C SER A 108 20.74 3.22 12.76
N THR A 109 20.54 1.98 13.23
CA THR A 109 19.32 1.21 12.96
C THR A 109 18.33 1.41 14.09
N LEU A 110 17.08 1.74 13.76
CA LEU A 110 16.03 2.03 14.75
C LEU A 110 14.90 1.00 14.65
N THR A 111 14.25 0.73 15.79
CA THR A 111 12.93 0.08 15.78
C THR A 111 11.84 1.12 15.47
N ILE A 112 10.63 0.66 15.10
CA ILE A 112 9.47 1.56 14.94
C ILE A 112 9.23 2.36 16.23
N ASN A 113 9.34 1.72 17.40
CA ASN A 113 9.16 2.37 18.69
C ASN A 113 10.21 3.46 18.95
N ASP A 114 11.47 3.20 18.59
CA ASP A 114 12.53 4.21 18.72
C ASP A 114 12.27 5.40 17.79
N LEU A 115 11.89 5.15 16.53
CA LEU A 115 11.59 6.19 15.55
C LEU A 115 10.42 7.09 15.98
N THR A 116 9.31 6.49 16.41
CA THR A 116 8.12 7.25 16.84
C THR A 116 8.34 7.98 18.16
N GLY A 117 9.34 7.56 18.94
CA GLY A 117 9.70 8.13 20.23
C GLY A 117 10.94 9.02 20.17
N LEU A 118 11.38 9.46 18.98
CA LEU A 118 12.54 10.34 18.87
C LEU A 118 12.25 11.72 19.45
N VAL A 119 13.26 12.21 20.15
CA VAL A 119 13.30 13.49 20.82
C VAL A 119 14.51 14.25 20.33
N PHE A 120 14.33 15.53 19.99
CA PHE A 120 15.41 16.45 19.65
C PHE A 120 15.62 17.47 20.77
N THR A 121 16.89 17.62 21.14
CA THR A 121 17.35 18.66 22.06
C THR A 121 18.29 19.57 21.27
N PRO A 122 17.90 20.81 20.95
CA PRO A 122 18.78 21.74 20.28
C PRO A 122 20.00 22.09 21.16
N ASP A 123 21.10 22.48 20.51
CA ASP A 123 22.24 23.07 21.21
C ASP A 123 21.87 24.46 21.76
N ALA A 124 22.51 24.86 22.86
CA ALA A 124 22.35 26.20 23.39
C ALA A 124 22.75 27.25 22.34
N ASP A 125 22.00 28.34 22.25
CA ASP A 125 22.23 29.44 21.30
C ASP A 125 22.24 29.01 19.81
N ALA A 126 21.63 27.86 19.46
CA ALA A 126 21.68 27.29 18.10
C ALA A 126 21.14 28.22 17.01
N ASN A 127 20.18 29.11 17.30
CA ASN A 127 19.67 30.06 16.30
C ASN A 127 20.61 31.26 16.06
N SER A 128 21.57 31.46 16.97
CA SER A 128 22.58 32.49 16.89
C SER A 128 23.85 31.96 16.22
N ASP A 129 24.18 30.69 16.47
CA ASP A 129 25.36 30.01 15.92
C ASP A 129 25.14 29.41 14.52
N LEU A 130 23.90 29.02 14.19
CA LEU A 130 23.57 28.37 12.92
C LEU A 130 22.53 29.15 12.12
N SER A 131 22.72 29.21 10.80
CA SER A 131 21.68 29.71 9.89
C SER A 131 20.57 28.70 9.64
N GLU A 132 20.81 27.41 9.94
CA GLU A 132 19.85 26.31 9.82
C GLU A 132 20.18 25.21 10.84
N ILE A 133 19.17 24.67 11.52
CA ILE A 133 19.31 23.58 12.50
C ILE A 133 19.66 22.24 11.83
N GLY A 134 19.22 22.05 10.58
CA GLY A 134 19.45 20.87 9.75
C GLY A 134 18.23 19.98 9.60
N VAL A 135 18.43 18.81 9.01
CA VAL A 135 17.37 17.86 8.65
C VAL A 135 17.65 16.50 9.29
N PHE A 136 16.61 15.85 9.80
CA PHE A 136 16.63 14.42 10.11
C PHE A 136 16.08 13.64 8.92
N SER A 137 16.81 12.62 8.45
CA SER A 137 16.33 11.75 7.37
C SER A 137 16.65 10.28 7.64
N TYR A 138 15.77 9.39 7.16
CA TYR A 138 15.89 7.94 7.30
C TYR A 138 15.31 7.22 6.09
N THR A 139 15.75 5.98 5.88
CA THR A 139 15.23 5.05 4.86
C THR A 139 14.61 3.84 5.54
N VAL A 140 13.60 3.28 4.88
CA VAL A 140 12.91 2.03 5.25
C VAL A 140 12.93 1.03 4.11
#